data_AF-A0AAW4MDV1-F1
#
_entry.id   AF-A0AAW4MDV1-F1
#
_cell.length_a   1.000
_cell.length_b   1.000
_cell.length_c   1.000
_cell.angle_alpha   90.00
_cell.angle_beta   90.00
_cell.angle_gamma   90.00
#
_symmetry.space_group_name_H-M   'P 1'
#
loop_
_entity.id
_entity.type
_entity.pdbx_description
1 polymer ?
#
loop_
_entity_poly.entity_id
_entity_poly.type
_entity_poly.pdbx_seq_one_letter_code
_entity_poly.pdbx_strand_id
1 'polypeptide(L)' 'MDTKALRQKILDLAIHGKLVPQDPNDEPASVLLERIKAEKERLIKEGKIKRSKKSAKSSDTPHYENVPFELPNSWV' A
#
# COMPACT_ATOMS: atom_id res chain seq x y z
N MET A 1 7.98 -3.72 -37.19
CA MET A 1 7.70 -4.19 -35.82
C MET A 1 8.02 -3.07 -34.85
N ASP A 2 7.02 -2.53 -34.16
CA ASP A 2 7.26 -1.49 -33.15
C ASP A 2 7.86 -2.13 -31.88
N THR A 3 9.18 -2.06 -31.76
CA THR A 3 9.93 -2.66 -30.64
C THR A 3 9.79 -1.85 -29.35
N LYS A 4 9.38 -0.58 -29.42
CA LYS A 4 9.16 0.26 -28.25
C LYS A 4 7.89 -0.16 -27.51
N ALA A 5 6.80 -0.38 -28.24
CA ALA A 5 5.55 -0.88 -27.68
C ALA A 5 5.73 -2.26 -27.01
N LEU A 6 6.51 -3.16 -27.64
CA LEU A 6 6.82 -4.48 -27.07
C LEU A 6 7.61 -4.38 -25.75
N ARG A 7 8.65 -3.54 -25.72
CA ARG A 7 9.45 -3.33 -24.50
C ARG A 7 8.62 -2.75 -23.37
N GLN A 8 7.75 -1.78 -23.67
CA GLN A 8 6.84 -1.21 -22.67
C GLN A 8 5.92 -2.28 -22.10
N LYS A 9 5.33 -3.12 -22.97
CA LYS A 9 4.43 -4.19 -22.53
C LYS A 9 5.13 -5.22 -21.65
N ILE A 10 6.38 -5.58 -21.97
CA ILE A 10 7.18 -6.49 -21.15
C ILE A 10 7.47 -5.88 -19.78
N LEU A 11 7.85 -4.60 -19.75
CA LEU A 11 8.10 -3.88 -18.49
C LEU A 11 6.85 -3.81 -17.62
N ASP A 12 5.70 -3.49 -18.19
CA ASP A 12 4.43 -3.45 -17.46
C ASP A 12 4.10 -4.82 -16.85
N LEU A 13 4.29 -5.90 -17.62
CA LEU A 13 4.08 -7.26 -17.12
C LEU A 13 5.07 -7.64 -16.02
N ALA A 14 6.32 -7.17 -16.11
CA ALA A 14 7.34 -7.37 -15.08
C ALA A 14 6.97 -6.69 -13.76
N ILE A 15 6.51 -5.43 -13.83
CA ILE A 15 6.06 -4.66 -12.66
C ILE A 15 4.88 -5.37 -11.98
N HIS A 16 3.97 -5.95 -12.75
CA HIS A 16 2.84 -6.71 -12.23
C HIS A 16 3.19 -8.15 -11.78
N GLY A 17 4.45 -8.59 -11.92
CA GLY A 17 4.86 -9.95 -11.57
C GLY A 17 4.31 -11.06 -12.50
N LYS A 18 3.77 -10.69 -13.67
CA LYS A 18 3.09 -11.62 -14.59
C LYS A 18 4.02 -12.32 -15.58
N LEU A 19 5.33 -12.13 -15.46
CA LEU A 19 6.31 -12.79 -16.32
C LEU A 19 6.56 -14.26 -15.95
N VAL A 20 6.09 -14.68 -14.78
CA VAL A 20 6.19 -16.06 -14.28
C VAL A 20 4.78 -16.65 -14.18
N PRO A 21 4.57 -17.94 -14.54
CA PRO A 21 3.29 -18.61 -14.36
C PRO A 21 2.78 -18.47 -12.92
N GLN A 22 1.53 -18.03 -12.78
CA GLN A 22 0.85 -17.95 -11.49
C GLN A 22 0.19 -19.28 -11.19
N ASP A 23 0.11 -19.68 -9.92
CA ASP A 23 -0.66 -20.86 -9.52
C ASP A 23 -2.15 -20.48 -9.48
N PRO A 24 -3.03 -21.13 -10.26
CA PRO A 24 -4.46 -20.89 -10.19
C PRO A 24 -5.09 -21.21 -8.83
N ASN A 25 -4.40 -22.01 -8.01
CA ASN A 25 -4.84 -22.38 -6.67
C ASN A 25 -4.35 -21.39 -5.59
N ASP A 26 -3.58 -20.35 -5.97
CA ASP A 26 -3.14 -19.34 -5.02
C ASP A 26 -4.35 -18.67 -4.35
N GLU A 27 -4.29 -18.60 -3.02
CA GLU A 27 -5.35 -17.96 -2.25
C GLU A 27 -5.42 -16.46 -2.60
N PRO A 28 -6.62 -15.91 -2.86
CA PRO A 28 -6.73 -14.48 -3.07
C PRO A 28 -6.38 -13.75 -1.77
N ALA A 29 -5.70 -12.60 -1.90
CA ALA A 29 -5.29 -11.79 -0.77
C ALA A 29 -6.44 -11.44 0.19
N SER A 30 -7.68 -11.38 -0.29
CA SER A 30 -8.89 -11.19 0.52
C SER A 30 -9.03 -12.21 1.64
N VAL A 31 -8.78 -13.49 1.37
CA VAL A 31 -8.91 -14.59 2.35
C VAL A 31 -7.85 -14.46 3.44
N LEU A 32 -6.64 -14.02 3.10
CA LEU A 32 -5.60 -13.70 4.09
C LEU A 32 -5.98 -12.48 4.94
N LEU A 33 -6.51 -11.43 4.32
CA LEU A 33 -6.94 -10.22 5.03
C LEU A 33 -8.08 -10.50 6.02
N GLU A 34 -9.02 -11.38 5.66
CA GLU A 34 -10.10 -11.81 6.56
C GLU A 34 -9.55 -12.56 7.78
N ARG A 35 -8.62 -13.51 7.58
CA ARG A 35 -7.94 -14.23 8.67
C ARG A 35 -7.16 -13.29 9.59
N ILE A 36 -6.41 -12.36 9.01
CA ILE A 36 -5.68 -11.33 9.77
C ILE A 36 -6.65 -10.48 10.60
N LYS A 37 -7.79 -10.07 10.03
CA LYS A 37 -8.79 -9.27 10.74
C LYS A 37 -9.39 -10.03 11.92
N ALA A 38 -9.78 -11.29 11.72
CA ALA A 38 -10.34 -12.13 12.78
C ALA A 38 -9.32 -12.37 13.92
N GLU A 39 -8.08 -12.71 13.56
CA GLU A 39 -7.00 -12.91 14.52
C GLU A 39 -6.70 -11.62 15.31
N LYS A 40 -6.66 -10.47 14.61
CA LYS A 40 -6.47 -9.17 15.24
C LYS A 40 -7.59 -8.87 16.24
N GLU A 41 -8.85 -9.16 15.91
CA GLU A 41 -9.98 -8.98 16.83
C GLU A 41 -9.86 -9.88 18.08
N ARG A 42 -9.42 -11.13 17.90
CA ARG A 42 -9.14 -12.04 19.01
C ARG A 42 -8.05 -11.49 19.93
N LEU A 43 -6.92 -11.07 19.37
CA LEU A 43 -5.80 -10.51 20.15
C LEU A 43 -6.16 -9.19 20.86
N ILE A 44 -7.04 -8.37 20.26
CA ILE A 44 -7.59 -7.18 20.92
C ILE A 44 -8.43 -7.59 22.13
N LYS A 45 -9.28 -8.61 21.99
CA LYS A 45 -10.11 -9.14 23.07
C LYS A 45 -9.27 -9.74 24.20
N GLU A 46 -8.18 -10.41 23.86
CA GLU A 46 -7.18 -10.93 24.81
C GLU A 46 -6.29 -9.84 25.43
N GLY A 47 -6.37 -8.59 24.97
CA GLY A 47 -5.57 -7.47 25.49
C GLY A 47 -4.11 -7.49 25.07
N LYS A 48 -3.68 -8.42 24.20
CA LYS A 48 -2.30 -8.54 23.71
C LYS A 48 -1.91 -7.41 22.76
N ILE A 49 -2.88 -6.86 22.03
CA ILE A 49 -2.67 -5.73 21.12
C ILE A 49 -3.73 -4.65 21.36
N LYS A 50 -3.32 -3.38 21.22
CA LYS A 50 -4.26 -2.26 21.25
C LYS A 50 -5.01 -2.16 19.93
N ARG A 51 -6.31 -1.85 20.00
CA ARG A 51 -7.09 -1.51 18.80
C ARG A 51 -6.45 -0.29 18.14
N SER A 52 -6.08 -0.43 16.87
CA SER A 52 -5.56 0.70 16.09
C SER A 52 -6.60 1.82 16.11
N LYS A 53 -6.23 2.99 16.65
CA LYS A 53 -7.04 4.20 16.48
C LYS A 53 -7.07 4.49 14.99
N LYS A 54 -8.26 4.73 14.44
CA LYS A 54 -8.35 5.45 13.16
C LYS A 54 -7.66 6.78 13.43
N SER A 55 -6.45 6.98 12.92
CA SER A 55 -5.85 8.30 12.95
C SER A 55 -6.89 9.24 12.34
N ALA A 56 -7.24 10.30 13.05
CA ALA A 56 -7.91 11.41 12.41
C ALA A 56 -7.08 11.73 11.16
N LYS A 57 -7.74 11.95 10.01
CA LYS A 57 -7.07 12.30 8.77
C LYS A 57 -5.97 13.28 9.13
N SER A 58 -4.70 12.86 9.01
CA SER A 58 -3.61 13.81 9.09
C SER A 58 -3.89 14.70 7.88
N SER A 59 -4.52 15.85 8.13
CA SER A 59 -4.54 16.92 7.16
C SER A 59 -3.08 17.11 6.78
N ASP A 60 -2.73 17.14 5.50
CA ASP A 60 -1.35 17.34 5.06
C ASP A 60 -0.82 18.75 5.39
N THR A 61 -1.65 19.60 6.01
CA THR A 61 -1.48 21.04 6.11
C THR A 61 -1.47 21.71 7.50
N PRO A 62 -1.70 21.07 8.68
CA PRO A 62 -1.67 21.82 9.93
C PRO A 62 -0.24 21.96 10.50
N HIS A 63 0.73 21.16 10.03
CA HIS A 63 2.11 21.24 10.53
C HIS A 63 2.95 22.33 9.84
N TYR A 64 2.60 22.72 8.62
CA TYR A 64 3.40 23.60 7.77
C TYR A 64 2.87 25.04 7.65
N GLU A 65 1.78 25.40 8.33
CA GLU A 65 1.25 26.78 8.27
C GLU A 65 2.18 27.83 8.90
N ASN A 66 3.11 27.43 9.77
CA ASN A 66 4.02 28.34 10.47
C ASN A 66 5.45 27.79 10.50
N VAL A 67 6.02 27.44 9.34
CA VAL A 67 7.47 27.15 9.26
C VAL A 67 8.24 28.47 9.06
N PRO A 68 9.24 28.79 9.90
CA PRO A 68 10.02 30.03 9.80
C PRO A 68 11.07 30.00 8.67
N PHE A 69 10.94 29.07 7.72
CA PHE A 69 11.84 28.90 6.59
C PHE A 69 11.04 28.72 5.31
N GLU A 70 11.56 29.25 4.21
CA GLU A 70 10.95 29.13 2.89
C GLU A 70 11.30 27.76 2.26
N LEU A 71 10.30 27.09 1.69
CA LEU A 71 10.49 25.83 0.95
C LEU A 71 11.02 26.13 -0.47
N PRO A 72 11.99 25.38 -0.98
CA PRO A 72 12.46 25.53 -2.36
C PRO A 72 11.33 25.30 -3.38
N ASN A 73 11.27 26.11 -4.44
CA ASN A 73 10.27 25.98 -5.52
C ASN A 73 10.29 24.63 -6.24
N SER A 74 11.36 23.84 -6.11
CA SER A 74 11.46 22.49 -6.70
C SER A 74 10.77 21.41 -5.87
N TRP A 75 10.28 21.73 -4.67
CA TRP A 75 9.63 20.80 -3.73
C TRP A 75 8.12 21.01 -3.60
N VAL A 76 7.59 22.08 -4.20
CA VAL A 76 6.14 22.38 -4.26
C VAL A 76 5.57 21.84 -5.57
#